data_AF-A0A0F9DP89-F1
#
_entry.id   AF-A0A0F9DP89-F1
#
_cell.length_a   1.000
_cell.length_b   1.000
_cell.length_c   1.000
_cell.angle_alpha   90.00
_cell.angle_beta   90.00
_cell.angle_gamma   90.00
#
_symmetry.space_group_name_H-M   'P 1'
#
loop_
_entity.id
_entity.type
_entity.pdbx_description
1 polymer ?
#
loop_
_entity_poly.entity_id
_entity_poly.type
_entity_poly.pdbx_seq_one_letter_code
_entity_poly.pdbx_strand_id
1 'polypeptide(L)'
;MNSNDAVKLFSNTRPLYEIAKEINEDWKAVYFGAVPYLEALHCLNTIDDDYGLDSGKSMVAYFLSNAATWRGEAARRIKKELNTMLKY
;
A
#
# COMPACT_ATOMS: atom_id res chain seq x y z
N MET A 1 -27.49 -13.39 3.38
CA MET A 1 -26.24 -12.84 3.94
C MET A 1 -26.61 -11.64 4.78
N ASN A 2 -26.22 -11.61 6.06
CA ASN A 2 -26.56 -10.50 6.96
C ASN A 2 -25.67 -9.30 6.63
N SER A 3 -26.23 -8.09 6.63
CA SER A 3 -25.52 -6.84 6.36
C SER A 3 -24.29 -6.65 7.27
N ASN A 4 -24.30 -7.27 8.45
CA ASN A 4 -23.19 -7.25 9.40
C ASN A 4 -22.01 -8.15 9.01
N ASP A 5 -22.22 -9.20 8.19
CA ASP A 5 -21.14 -10.08 7.72
C ASP A 5 -20.30 -9.40 6.64
N ALA A 6 -20.93 -8.55 5.82
CA ALA A 6 -20.24 -7.72 4.84
C ALA A 6 -19.40 -6.64 5.53
N VAL A 7 -19.94 -5.93 6.52
CA VAL A 7 -19.22 -4.90 7.29
C VAL A 7 -18.00 -5.47 8.03
N LYS A 8 -18.05 -6.73 8.47
CA LYS A 8 -16.92 -7.40 9.14
C LYS A 8 -15.77 -7.78 8.20
N LEU A 9 -16.02 -7.92 6.89
CA LEU A 9 -14.99 -8.19 5.89
C LEU A 9 -14.22 -6.93 5.43
N PHE A 10 -14.80 -5.74 5.59
CA PHE A 10 -14.17 -4.46 5.20
C PHE A 10 -13.32 -3.80 6.29
N SER A 11 -13.33 -4.32 7.52
CA SER A 11 -12.79 -3.64 8.71
C SER A 11 -11.41 -4.12 9.17
N ASN A 12 -10.62 -4.77 8.30
CA ASN A 12 -9.29 -5.27 8.68
C ASN A 12 -8.20 -4.96 7.64
N THR A 13 -8.33 -3.84 6.94
CA THR A 13 -7.27 -3.30 6.09
C THR A 13 -6.14 -2.77 6.98
N ARG A 14 -4.92 -3.27 6.79
CA ARG A 14 -3.75 -2.76 7.53
C ARG A 14 -3.52 -1.28 7.19
N PRO A 15 -3.06 -0.47 8.15
CA PRO A 15 -2.60 0.87 7.84
C PRO A 15 -1.47 0.87 6.81
N LEU A 16 -1.43 1.85 5.92
CA LEU A 16 -0.38 1.95 4.88
C LEU A 16 1.02 2.02 5.48
N TYR A 17 1.21 2.70 6.61
CA TYR A 17 2.50 2.76 7.29
C TYR A 17 3.02 1.40 7.77
N GLU A 18 2.14 0.47 8.18
CA GLU A 18 2.54 -0.88 8.55
C GLU A 18 3.00 -1.69 7.34
N ILE A 19 2.31 -1.52 6.21
CA ILE A 19 2.69 -2.13 4.93
C ILE A 19 4.03 -1.57 4.46
N ALA A 20 4.25 -0.25 4.59
CA ALA A 20 5.50 0.41 4.24
C ALA A 20 6.69 -0.10 5.07
N LYS A 21 6.47 -0.36 6.36
CA LYS A 21 7.47 -0.97 7.24
C LYS A 21 7.86 -2.37 6.74
N GLU A 22 6.88 -3.22 6.42
CA GLU A 22 7.13 -4.56 5.90
C GLU A 22 7.88 -4.53 4.55
N ILE A 23 7.55 -3.57 3.68
CA ILE A 23 8.27 -3.36 2.42
C ILE A 23 9.76 -3.06 2.69
N ASN A 24 10.10 -2.20 3.64
CA ASN A 24 11.50 -1.91 4.00
C ASN A 24 12.21 -3.10 4.65
N GLU A 25 11.47 -3.96 5.35
CA GLU A 25 12.01 -5.18 5.94
C GLU A 25 12.39 -6.23 4.88
N ASP A 26 11.63 -6.32 3.80
CA ASP A 26 11.86 -7.29 2.71
C ASP A 26 12.74 -6.71 1.57
N TRP A 27 12.43 -5.51 1.09
CA TRP A 27 13.07 -4.91 -0.08
C TRP A 27 14.25 -4.01 0.31
N LYS A 28 15.41 -4.62 0.59
CA LYS A 28 16.60 -3.89 1.08
C LYS A 28 17.18 -2.86 0.11
N ALA A 29 17.10 -3.11 -1.19
CA ALA A 29 17.59 -2.22 -2.24
C ALA A 29 16.40 -1.68 -3.04
N VAL A 30 15.64 -0.78 -2.42
CA VAL A 30 14.48 -0.14 -3.05
C VAL A 30 14.92 0.62 -4.31
N TYR A 31 14.19 0.43 -5.41
CA TYR A 31 14.43 1.19 -6.64
C TYR A 31 14.21 2.68 -6.37
N PHE A 32 15.15 3.54 -6.79
CA PHE A 32 15.13 4.97 -6.46
C PHE A 32 13.80 5.66 -6.83
N GLY A 33 13.16 5.26 -7.94
CA GLY A 33 11.87 5.82 -8.35
C GLY A 33 10.70 5.41 -7.46
N ALA A 34 10.83 4.36 -6.64
CA ALA A 34 9.80 3.93 -5.68
C ALA A 34 9.94 4.61 -4.31
N VAL A 35 11.13 5.14 -3.99
CA VAL A 35 11.46 5.73 -2.67
C VAL A 35 10.47 6.83 -2.24
N PRO A 36 10.20 7.89 -3.03
CA PRO A 36 9.33 8.98 -2.56
C PRO A 36 7.91 8.51 -2.25
N TYR A 37 7.41 7.53 -3.01
CA TYR A 37 6.08 6.98 -2.77
C TYR A 37 6.06 6.05 -1.57
N LEU A 38 7.13 5.26 -1.36
CA LEU A 38 7.26 4.42 -0.17
C LEU A 38 7.37 5.26 1.11
N GLU A 39 8.09 6.38 1.07
CA GLU A 39 8.14 7.36 2.17
C GLU A 39 6.76 7.97 2.43
N ALA A 40 6.00 8.31 1.38
CA ALA A 40 4.62 8.77 1.56
C ALA A 40 3.75 7.70 2.25
N LEU A 41 3.89 6.41 1.90
CA LEU A 41 3.14 5.33 2.56
C LEU A 41 3.44 5.26 4.07
N HIS A 42 4.64 5.61 4.53
CA HIS A 42 4.96 5.69 5.98
C HIS A 42 4.17 6.76 6.73
N CYS A 43 3.67 7.77 6.01
CA CYS A 43 2.94 8.90 6.59
C CYS A 43 1.43 8.73 6.57
N LEU A 44 0.91 7.65 5.97
CA LEU A 44 -0.51 7.45 5.72
C LEU A 44 -1.06 6.29 6.56
N ASN A 45 -2.27 6.45 7.08
CA ASN A 45 -3.03 5.35 7.68
C ASN A 45 -3.85 4.65 6.61
N THR A 46 -4.58 5.40 5.78
CA THR A 46 -5.51 4.86 4.79
C THR A 46 -5.22 5.37 3.38
N ILE A 47 -5.81 4.74 2.36
CA ILE A 47 -5.68 5.22 0.98
C ILE A 47 -6.44 6.53 0.74
N ASP A 48 -7.41 6.86 1.61
CA ASP A 48 -8.24 8.05 1.51
C ASP A 48 -7.62 9.25 2.24
N ASP A 49 -6.48 9.05 2.93
CA ASP A 49 -5.73 10.13 3.54
C ASP A 49 -5.07 11.00 2.46
N ASP A 50 -4.97 12.30 2.72
CA ASP A 50 -4.25 13.24 1.85
C ASP A 50 -2.75 13.24 2.16
N TYR A 51 -1.93 13.42 1.13
CA TYR A 51 -0.50 13.65 1.22
C TYR A 51 -0.14 14.99 0.57
N GLY A 52 -0.28 16.07 1.31
CA GLY A 52 -0.10 17.43 0.79
C GLY A 52 -1.20 17.80 -0.20
N LEU A 53 -0.85 17.92 -1.49
CA LEU A 53 -1.80 18.15 -2.58
C LEU A 53 -2.15 16.87 -3.37
N ASP A 54 -1.54 15.75 -2.99
CA ASP A 54 -1.80 14.44 -3.57
C ASP A 54 -2.69 13.60 -2.66
N SER A 55 -3.19 12.47 -3.18
CA SER A 55 -4.02 11.52 -2.43
C SER A 55 -3.24 10.26 -2.07
N GLY A 56 -3.63 9.57 -0.99
CA GLY A 56 -3.09 8.25 -0.67
C GLY A 56 -3.26 7.25 -1.84
N LYS A 57 -4.37 7.32 -2.58
CA LYS A 57 -4.60 6.53 -3.80
C LYS A 57 -3.52 6.77 -4.85
N SER A 58 -3.14 8.03 -5.12
CA SER A 58 -2.08 8.33 -6.10
C SER A 58 -0.72 7.84 -5.59
N MET A 59 -0.41 7.99 -4.30
CA MET A 59 0.83 7.47 -3.71
C MET A 59 0.96 5.95 -3.85
N VAL A 60 -0.11 5.20 -3.54
CA VAL A 60 -0.14 3.74 -3.70
C VAL A 60 0.02 3.34 -5.17
N ALA A 61 -0.69 4.00 -6.09
CA ALA A 61 -0.62 3.70 -7.52
C ALA A 61 0.78 3.96 -8.11
N TYR A 62 1.43 5.06 -7.72
CA TYR A 62 2.78 5.38 -8.17
C TYR A 62 3.84 4.47 -7.55
N PHE A 63 3.70 4.09 -6.27
CA PHE A 63 4.54 3.07 -5.66
C PHE A 63 4.50 1.76 -6.45
N LEU A 64 3.29 1.25 -6.74
CA LEU A 64 3.10 0.00 -7.49
C LEU A 64 3.72 0.06 -8.89
N SER A 65 3.58 1.20 -9.58
CA SER A 65 4.18 1.43 -10.89
C SER A 65 5.72 1.35 -10.86
N ASN A 66 6.34 1.76 -9.76
CA ASN A 66 7.80 1.78 -9.59
C ASN A 66 8.36 0.53 -8.90
N ALA A 67 7.50 -0.37 -8.43
CA ALA A 67 7.92 -1.55 -7.68
C ALA A 67 8.26 -2.76 -8.58
N ALA A 68 8.39 -2.61 -9.90
CA ALA A 68 8.54 -3.74 -10.84
C ALA A 68 9.76 -4.65 -10.55
N THR A 69 10.83 -4.09 -10.02
CA THR A 69 12.06 -4.83 -9.66
C THR A 69 11.96 -5.54 -8.30
N TRP A 70 10.99 -5.18 -7.46
CA TRP A 70 10.70 -5.90 -6.22
C TRP A 70 9.98 -7.23 -6.51
N ARG A 71 10.61 -8.35 -6.17
CA ARG A 71 10.13 -9.70 -6.50
C ARG A 71 10.25 -10.61 -5.29
N GLY A 72 9.43 -11.66 -5.27
CA GLY A 72 9.37 -12.61 -4.15
C GLY A 72 7.94 -12.84 -3.70
N GLU A 73 7.77 -13.69 -2.69
CA GLU A 73 6.46 -13.99 -2.11
C GLU A 73 5.85 -12.77 -1.42
N ALA A 74 6.63 -12.09 -0.57
CA ALA A 74 6.23 -10.86 0.10
C ALA A 74 5.82 -9.77 -0.90
N ALA A 75 6.67 -9.52 -1.91
CA ALA A 75 6.37 -8.59 -3.01
C ALA A 75 5.03 -8.89 -3.69
N ARG A 76 4.76 -10.16 -4.02
CA ARG A 76 3.50 -10.55 -4.68
C ARG A 76 2.30 -10.32 -3.78
N ARG A 77 2.39 -10.72 -2.51
CA ARG A 77 1.30 -10.57 -1.53
C ARG A 77 0.99 -9.10 -1.28
N ILE A 78 2.00 -8.29 -0.98
CA ILE A 78 1.83 -6.88 -0.62
C ILE A 78 1.35 -6.05 -1.83
N LYS A 79 1.89 -6.29 -3.03
CA LYS A 79 1.39 -5.62 -4.24
C LYS A 79 -0.07 -5.95 -4.53
N LYS A 80 -0.50 -7.18 -4.22
CA LYS A 80 -1.90 -7.59 -4.35
C LYS A 80 -2.77 -6.89 -3.30
N GLU A 81 -2.31 -6.82 -2.06
CA GLU A 81 -2.99 -6.10 -0.98
C GLU A 81 -3.21 -4.63 -1.34
N LEU A 82 -2.15 -3.91 -1.74
CA LEU A 82 -2.23 -2.52 -2.19
C LEU A 82 -3.12 -2.33 -3.45
N ASN A 83 -3.02 -3.23 -4.44
CA ASN A 83 -3.91 -3.19 -5.62
C ASN A 83 -5.39 -3.41 -5.25
N THR A 84 -5.67 -4.26 -4.26
CA THR A 84 -7.04 -4.46 -3.78
C THR A 84 -7.57 -3.16 -3.19
N MET A 85 -6.77 -2.43 -2.41
CA MET A 85 -7.20 -1.14 -1.86
C MET A 85 -7.61 -0.15 -2.96
N LEU A 86 -6.87 -0.09 -4.08
CA LEU A 86 -7.18 0.83 -5.19
C LEU A 86 -8.51 0.53 -5.93
N LYS A 87 -9.11 -0.64 -5.74
CA LYS A 87 -10.32 -1.07 -6.46
C LYS A 87 -11.62 -0.76 -5.72
N TYR A 88 -11.52 -0.29 -4.47
CA TYR A 88 -12.65 -0.01 -3.59
C TYR A 88 -12.56 1.43 -3.07
#